data_AF-A0AB37KFZ8-F1
#
_entry.id   AF-A0AB37KFZ8-F1
#
_cell.length_a   1.000
_cell.length_b   1.000
_cell.length_c   1.000
_cell.angle_alpha   90.00
_cell.angle_beta   90.00
_cell.angle_gamma   90.00
#
_symmetry.space_group_name_H-M   'P 1'
#
loop_
_entity.id
_entity.type
_entity.pdbx_description
1 polymer ?
#
loop_
_entity_poly.entity_id
_entity_poly.type
_entity_poly.pdbx_seq_one_letter_code
_entity_poly.pdbx_strand_id
1 'polypeptide(L)'
;MMTYQEKRIEVARKNPYHSVNRVVLEQAVDKNYIGVKDVEQIPLDFVKRFIDQGNYVLHTYDAHAWGGRAVDINIKHPVTGNIMSGSSSGTAVNVFCYLNDLGIGTDGGGSVLAPAMSLNLYGMISNLFEETYMQKFKKVSTDGIEFTPSLGFMCRTYPELKAAIDVIMPICFQMPKTVYISTLDNESYPFDVEKIAFPDIFNERMELIRFLKKTLKQCDFLISKEGPIDYEGLGDSIFGSFGDDCKASQRKSGKGLLRVVNMVNATAICVPSSALSTGYLLICESKLEKINCMVTCAEMIKSEPLKMVQRYFSNLDMYD
;
A
#
# COMPACT_ATOMS: atom_id res chain seq x y z
N MET A 1 -1.05 -35.44 4.40
CA MET A 1 -1.49 -34.12 4.90
C MET A 1 -0.79 -33.09 4.03
N MET A 2 -1.53 -32.16 3.41
CA MET A 2 -0.92 -31.14 2.56
C MET A 2 -0.04 -30.19 3.38
N THR A 3 1.11 -29.83 2.83
CA THR A 3 1.99 -28.78 3.34
C THR A 3 1.28 -27.42 3.31
N TYR A 4 1.80 -26.45 4.07
CA TYR A 4 1.24 -25.10 4.07
C TYR A 4 1.28 -24.47 2.67
N GLN A 5 2.38 -24.65 1.94
CA GLN A 5 2.58 -24.17 0.58
C GLN A 5 1.60 -24.81 -0.42
N GLU A 6 1.29 -26.10 -0.30
CA GLU A 6 0.27 -26.77 -1.13
C GLU A 6 -1.12 -26.19 -0.88
N LYS A 7 -1.47 -25.96 0.40
CA LYS A 7 -2.76 -25.34 0.77
C LYS A 7 -2.90 -23.93 0.20
N ARG A 8 -1.83 -23.11 0.22
CA ARG A 8 -1.86 -21.76 -0.39
C ARG A 8 -2.25 -21.81 -1.86
N ILE A 9 -1.68 -22.74 -2.62
CA ILE A 9 -1.98 -22.94 -4.04
C ILE A 9 -3.43 -23.39 -4.23
N GLU A 10 -3.90 -24.35 -3.43
CA GLU A 10 -5.28 -24.84 -3.52
C GLU A 10 -6.31 -23.76 -3.19
N VAL A 11 -6.13 -23.02 -2.09
CA VAL A 11 -7.04 -21.94 -1.71
C VAL A 11 -7.02 -20.82 -2.75
N ALA A 12 -5.86 -20.49 -3.34
CA ALA A 12 -5.79 -19.54 -4.44
C ALA A 12 -6.58 -20.01 -5.68
N ARG A 13 -6.60 -21.33 -5.97
CA ARG A 13 -7.41 -21.92 -7.05
C ARG A 13 -8.91 -21.89 -6.73
N LYS A 14 -9.29 -22.14 -5.47
CA LYS A 14 -10.69 -22.02 -4.99
C LYS A 14 -11.18 -20.57 -5.04
N ASN A 15 -10.27 -19.61 -4.88
CA ASN A 15 -10.52 -18.16 -4.99
C ASN A 15 -11.72 -17.65 -4.16
N PRO A 16 -11.76 -17.94 -2.84
CA PRO A 16 -12.93 -17.64 -2.00
C PRO A 16 -13.22 -16.13 -1.85
N TYR A 17 -12.24 -15.28 -2.15
CA TYR A 17 -12.36 -13.82 -2.06
C TYR A 17 -12.53 -13.13 -3.41
N HIS A 18 -12.61 -13.87 -4.52
CA HIS A 18 -12.64 -13.33 -5.88
C HIS A 18 -11.45 -12.39 -6.19
N SER A 19 -10.32 -12.64 -5.54
CA SER A 19 -9.13 -11.80 -5.52
C SER A 19 -8.02 -12.30 -6.46
N VAL A 20 -8.14 -13.50 -7.01
CA VAL A 20 -7.19 -14.12 -7.94
C VAL A 20 -7.80 -14.22 -9.33
N ASN A 21 -7.09 -13.73 -10.36
CA ASN A 21 -7.47 -13.94 -11.76
C ASN A 21 -6.92 -15.28 -12.27
N ARG A 22 -5.66 -15.58 -11.93
CA ARG A 22 -4.98 -16.83 -12.31
C ARG A 22 -3.93 -17.22 -11.29
N VAL A 23 -3.82 -18.51 -11.03
CA VAL A 23 -2.72 -19.13 -10.29
C VAL A 23 -1.71 -19.61 -11.32
N VAL A 24 -0.44 -19.22 -11.18
CA VAL A 24 0.63 -19.63 -12.11
C VAL A 24 1.54 -20.70 -11.55
N LEU A 25 1.58 -20.84 -10.24
CA LEU A 25 2.40 -21.84 -9.58
C LEU A 25 1.66 -23.18 -9.57
N GLU A 26 2.21 -24.16 -10.25
CA GLU A 26 1.58 -25.49 -10.37
C GLU A 26 1.84 -26.37 -9.15
N GLN A 27 3.04 -26.26 -8.57
CA GLN A 27 3.54 -27.10 -7.49
C GLN A 27 4.13 -26.26 -6.37
N ALA A 28 4.00 -26.75 -5.14
CA ALA A 28 4.57 -26.08 -3.98
C ALA A 28 6.10 -26.00 -4.06
N VAL A 29 6.64 -24.86 -3.63
CA VAL A 29 8.08 -24.61 -3.57
C VAL A 29 8.39 -23.90 -2.26
N ASP A 30 9.54 -24.22 -1.68
CA ASP A 30 10.01 -23.63 -0.43
C ASP A 30 10.63 -22.24 -0.68
N LYS A 31 9.77 -21.29 -1.06
CA LYS A 31 10.07 -19.88 -1.33
C LYS A 31 8.91 -19.00 -0.88
N ASN A 32 9.15 -17.70 -0.76
CA ASN A 32 8.08 -16.71 -0.56
C ASN A 32 7.27 -16.54 -1.85
N TYR A 33 5.95 -16.44 -1.71
CA TYR A 33 5.03 -16.36 -2.85
C TYR A 33 4.69 -14.91 -3.16
N ILE A 34 4.76 -14.53 -4.44
CA ILE A 34 4.39 -13.20 -4.92
C ILE A 34 3.03 -13.23 -5.61
N GLY A 35 2.16 -12.29 -5.25
CA GLY A 35 1.00 -11.89 -6.04
C GLY A 35 1.31 -10.63 -6.85
N VAL A 36 0.89 -10.59 -8.10
CA VAL A 36 1.07 -9.43 -8.97
C VAL A 36 -0.29 -8.97 -9.48
N LYS A 37 -0.63 -7.70 -9.26
CA LYS A 37 -1.81 -7.10 -9.88
C LYS A 37 -1.78 -7.33 -11.40
N ASP A 38 -2.85 -7.90 -11.96
CA ASP A 38 -2.87 -8.34 -13.35
C ASP A 38 -3.04 -7.17 -14.34
N VAL A 39 -1.98 -6.39 -14.54
CA VAL A 39 -1.95 -5.21 -15.40
C VAL A 39 -0.61 -5.05 -16.13
N GLU A 40 -0.65 -4.42 -17.30
CA GLU A 40 0.53 -4.18 -18.16
C GLU A 40 1.58 -3.22 -17.55
N GLN A 41 1.19 -2.43 -16.54
CA GLN A 41 2.09 -1.47 -15.91
C GLN A 41 3.16 -2.14 -15.05
N ILE A 42 2.99 -3.40 -14.67
CA ILE A 42 4.00 -4.15 -13.92
C ILE A 42 4.81 -4.99 -14.91
N PRO A 43 6.01 -4.57 -15.31
CA PRO A 43 6.80 -5.30 -16.29
C PRO A 43 7.27 -6.64 -15.71
N LEU A 44 7.27 -7.68 -16.55
CA LEU A 44 7.74 -9.01 -16.14
C LEU A 44 9.18 -8.99 -15.62
N ASP A 45 10.05 -8.17 -16.19
CA ASP A 45 11.45 -8.07 -15.76
C ASP A 45 11.58 -7.50 -14.34
N PHE A 46 10.67 -6.63 -13.91
CA PHE A 46 10.63 -6.17 -12.51
C PHE A 46 10.28 -7.31 -11.56
N VAL A 47 9.31 -8.17 -11.93
CA VAL A 47 8.95 -9.37 -11.15
C VAL A 47 10.10 -10.38 -11.13
N LYS A 48 10.80 -10.58 -12.26
CA LYS A 48 11.96 -11.49 -12.34
C LYS A 48 13.08 -11.12 -11.38
N ARG A 49 13.31 -9.84 -11.09
CA ARG A 49 14.31 -9.43 -10.09
C ARG A 49 14.07 -10.09 -8.73
N PHE A 50 12.82 -10.21 -8.29
CA PHE A 50 12.48 -10.90 -7.05
C PHE A 50 12.74 -12.41 -7.12
N ILE A 51 12.54 -13.02 -8.29
CA ILE A 51 12.77 -14.46 -8.51
C ILE A 51 14.27 -14.78 -8.56
N ASP A 52 15.04 -13.93 -9.23
CA ASP A 52 16.47 -14.15 -9.52
C ASP A 52 17.38 -13.69 -8.37
N GLN A 53 17.03 -12.58 -7.71
CA GLN A 53 17.87 -11.94 -6.68
C GLN A 53 17.29 -12.09 -5.27
N GLY A 54 15.99 -12.41 -5.16
CA GLY A 54 15.31 -12.62 -3.89
C GLY A 54 14.95 -14.09 -3.65
N ASN A 55 14.27 -14.36 -2.52
CA ASN A 55 13.79 -15.69 -2.18
C ASN A 55 12.32 -15.89 -2.58
N TYR A 56 11.98 -15.55 -3.82
CA TYR A 56 10.59 -15.50 -4.27
C TYR A 56 10.26 -16.42 -5.44
N VAL A 57 8.97 -16.72 -5.58
CA VAL A 57 8.36 -17.32 -6.76
C VAL A 57 7.03 -16.62 -7.05
N LEU A 58 6.73 -16.42 -8.34
CA LEU A 58 5.43 -15.89 -8.74
C LEU A 58 4.35 -16.95 -8.49
N HIS A 59 3.32 -16.58 -7.72
CA HIS A 59 2.24 -17.47 -7.33
C HIS A 59 0.94 -17.15 -8.07
N THR A 60 0.54 -15.88 -8.07
CA THR A 60 -0.77 -15.44 -8.58
C THR A 60 -0.67 -14.15 -9.37
N TYR A 61 -1.58 -14.02 -10.34
CA TYR A 61 -1.98 -12.70 -10.83
C TYR A 61 -3.33 -12.33 -10.23
N ASP A 62 -3.39 -11.13 -9.66
CA ASP A 62 -4.46 -10.71 -8.77
C ASP A 62 -5.49 -9.85 -9.48
N ALA A 63 -6.75 -10.01 -9.05
CA ALA A 63 -7.85 -9.16 -9.46
C ALA A 63 -7.66 -7.73 -8.94
N HIS A 64 -8.30 -6.77 -9.62
CA HIS A 64 -8.20 -5.35 -9.30
C HIS A 64 -9.49 -4.61 -9.62
N ALA A 65 -9.67 -3.46 -8.95
CA ALA A 65 -10.84 -2.61 -9.18
C ALA A 65 -10.89 -2.13 -10.64
N TRP A 66 -12.06 -2.27 -11.26
CA TRP A 66 -12.28 -1.90 -12.65
C TRP A 66 -11.96 -0.44 -12.91
N GLY A 67 -11.29 -0.17 -14.04
CA GLY A 67 -10.87 1.18 -14.42
C GLY A 67 -9.87 1.83 -13.45
N GLY A 68 -9.31 1.08 -12.50
CA GLY A 68 -8.41 1.63 -11.48
C GLY A 68 -9.14 2.46 -10.41
N ARG A 69 -10.43 2.20 -10.17
CA ARG A 69 -11.23 2.90 -9.14
C ARG A 69 -10.60 2.79 -7.75
N ALA A 70 -10.79 3.82 -6.93
CA ALA A 70 -10.22 3.93 -5.59
C ALA A 70 -10.85 2.95 -4.56
N VAL A 71 -11.90 2.24 -4.96
CA VAL A 71 -12.59 1.18 -4.22
C VAL A 71 -12.95 0.04 -5.18
N ASP A 72 -13.05 -1.17 -4.67
CA ASP A 72 -13.39 -2.38 -5.42
C ASP A 72 -14.75 -2.92 -4.97
N ILE A 73 -15.75 -2.82 -5.86
CA ILE A 73 -17.11 -3.27 -5.58
C ILE A 73 -17.28 -4.80 -5.62
N ASN A 74 -16.34 -5.52 -6.24
CA ASN A 74 -16.39 -6.97 -6.40
C ASN A 74 -15.67 -7.72 -5.27
N ILE A 75 -14.73 -7.05 -4.59
CA ILE A 75 -13.96 -7.62 -3.49
C ILE A 75 -14.42 -7.02 -2.17
N LYS A 76 -14.63 -7.86 -1.16
CA LYS A 76 -14.99 -7.43 0.19
C LYS A 76 -13.77 -7.38 1.10
N HIS A 77 -13.77 -6.43 2.02
CA HIS A 77 -12.80 -6.35 3.09
C HIS A 77 -12.94 -7.57 4.03
N PRO A 78 -11.94 -8.47 4.14
CA PRO A 78 -12.09 -9.75 4.83
C PRO A 78 -12.47 -9.66 6.32
N VAL A 79 -12.21 -8.54 6.99
CA VAL A 79 -12.55 -8.36 8.42
C VAL A 79 -13.93 -7.76 8.64
N THR A 80 -14.38 -6.85 7.75
CA THR A 80 -15.56 -6.01 8.01
C THR A 80 -16.73 -6.35 7.09
N GLY A 81 -16.47 -7.05 5.98
CA GLY A 81 -17.46 -7.29 4.92
C GLY A 81 -17.78 -6.06 4.06
N ASN A 82 -17.14 -4.91 4.32
CA ASN A 82 -17.31 -3.69 3.53
C ASN A 82 -16.71 -3.82 2.13
N ILE A 83 -16.97 -2.84 1.27
CA ILE A 83 -16.28 -2.68 -0.02
C ILE A 83 -14.76 -2.54 0.24
N MET A 84 -13.94 -3.25 -0.53
CA MET A 84 -12.49 -3.21 -0.36
C MET A 84 -11.90 -1.92 -0.95
N SER A 85 -10.89 -1.35 -0.30
CA SER A 85 -10.12 -0.24 -0.87
C SER A 85 -9.37 -0.68 -2.13
N GLY A 86 -9.32 0.19 -3.13
CA GLY A 86 -8.80 -0.10 -4.45
C GLY A 86 -7.66 0.84 -4.89
N SER A 87 -7.03 0.58 -6.05
CA SER A 87 -7.41 -0.46 -7.01
C SER A 87 -6.66 -1.79 -6.89
N SER A 88 -5.59 -1.89 -6.10
CA SER A 88 -4.84 -3.16 -5.90
C SER A 88 -5.44 -4.02 -4.78
N SER A 89 -6.78 -4.09 -4.76
CA SER A 89 -7.63 -4.78 -3.79
C SER A 89 -7.32 -6.28 -3.68
N GLY A 90 -7.30 -7.00 -4.81
CA GLY A 90 -7.03 -8.43 -4.83
C GLY A 90 -5.63 -8.77 -4.30
N THR A 91 -4.63 -7.99 -4.71
CA THR A 91 -3.26 -8.12 -4.21
C THR A 91 -3.18 -7.92 -2.70
N ALA A 92 -3.84 -6.89 -2.15
CA ALA A 92 -3.87 -6.66 -0.72
C ALA A 92 -4.57 -7.80 0.04
N VAL A 93 -5.71 -8.28 -0.46
CA VAL A 93 -6.45 -9.41 0.14
C VAL A 93 -5.61 -10.69 0.11
N ASN A 94 -4.95 -11.00 -1.00
CA ASN A 94 -4.12 -12.21 -1.11
C ASN A 94 -2.91 -12.18 -0.16
N VAL A 95 -2.35 -11.00 0.09
CA VAL A 95 -1.34 -10.81 1.14
C VAL A 95 -1.96 -10.97 2.53
N PHE A 96 -3.09 -10.33 2.81
CA PHE A 96 -3.72 -10.40 4.12
C PHE A 96 -4.15 -11.82 4.51
N CYS A 97 -4.71 -12.57 3.55
CA CYS A 97 -5.18 -13.95 3.71
C CYS A 97 -4.08 -15.01 3.56
N TYR A 98 -2.81 -14.63 3.66
CA TYR A 98 -1.65 -15.53 3.62
C TYR A 98 -1.51 -16.35 2.32
N LEU A 99 -2.18 -15.97 1.22
CA LEU A 99 -1.99 -16.60 -0.09
C LEU A 99 -0.65 -16.20 -0.70
N ASN A 100 -0.24 -14.93 -0.54
CA ASN A 100 1.04 -14.38 -1.00
C ASN A 100 1.78 -13.75 0.18
N ASP A 101 3.11 -13.78 0.18
CA ASP A 101 3.95 -13.09 1.18
C ASP A 101 4.16 -11.63 0.83
N LEU A 102 4.34 -11.38 -0.47
CA LEU A 102 4.51 -10.06 -1.06
C LEU A 102 3.48 -9.87 -2.17
N GLY A 103 2.88 -8.68 -2.20
CA GLY A 103 2.00 -8.24 -3.27
C GLY A 103 2.62 -7.07 -4.03
N ILE A 104 2.63 -7.14 -5.36
CA ILE A 104 3.09 -6.04 -6.23
C ILE A 104 1.88 -5.39 -6.90
N GLY A 105 1.75 -4.08 -6.71
CA GLY A 105 0.66 -3.28 -7.27
C GLY A 105 1.14 -2.00 -7.93
N THR A 106 0.17 -1.21 -8.38
CA THR A 106 0.40 0.11 -8.99
C THR A 106 -0.34 1.17 -8.19
N ASP A 107 0.31 2.29 -7.92
CA ASP A 107 -0.28 3.42 -7.22
C ASP A 107 -0.37 4.67 -8.11
N GLY A 108 -1.48 5.38 -8.02
CA GLY A 108 -1.71 6.66 -8.71
C GLY A 108 -2.32 7.69 -7.78
N GLY A 109 -3.36 7.29 -7.04
CA GLY A 109 -4.04 8.12 -6.04
C GLY A 109 -4.32 7.37 -4.72
N GLY A 110 -3.41 6.48 -4.31
CA GLY A 110 -3.52 5.62 -3.12
C GLY A 110 -3.83 4.15 -3.43
N SER A 111 -3.62 3.67 -4.66
CA SER A 111 -4.03 2.32 -5.10
C SER A 111 -3.19 1.15 -4.58
N VAL A 112 -2.09 1.42 -3.87
CA VAL A 112 -1.31 0.45 -3.08
C VAL A 112 -1.42 0.83 -1.60
N LEU A 113 -1.22 2.11 -1.28
CA LEU A 113 -1.21 2.59 0.09
C LEU A 113 -2.55 2.41 0.81
N ALA A 114 -3.69 2.74 0.16
CA ALA A 114 -5.00 2.61 0.78
C ALA A 114 -5.42 1.14 0.98
N PRO A 115 -5.32 0.24 -0.02
CA PRO A 115 -5.56 -1.19 0.21
C PRO A 115 -4.68 -1.79 1.32
N ALA A 116 -3.39 -1.44 1.35
CA ALA A 116 -2.49 -1.90 2.40
C ALA A 116 -2.95 -1.43 3.78
N MET A 117 -3.17 -0.13 3.94
CA MET A 117 -3.59 0.46 5.22
C MET A 117 -4.96 -0.05 5.66
N SER A 118 -5.90 -0.25 4.74
CA SER A 118 -7.24 -0.77 5.05
C SER A 118 -7.18 -2.14 5.75
N LEU A 119 -6.23 -2.99 5.34
CA LEU A 119 -6.01 -4.33 5.90
C LEU A 119 -4.90 -4.39 6.95
N ASN A 120 -4.45 -3.25 7.47
CA ASN A 120 -3.33 -3.17 8.42
C ASN A 120 -2.07 -3.88 7.90
N LEU A 121 -1.78 -3.73 6.61
CA LEU A 121 -0.55 -4.20 5.98
C LEU A 121 0.48 -3.07 5.89
N TYR A 122 1.74 -3.45 5.76
CA TYR A 122 2.76 -2.55 5.27
C TYR A 122 2.53 -2.29 3.78
N GLY A 123 2.79 -1.07 3.35
CA GLY A 123 2.78 -0.70 1.94
C GLY A 123 3.89 0.26 1.60
N MET A 124 4.44 0.18 0.40
CA MET A 124 5.39 1.19 -0.10
C MET A 124 5.14 1.49 -1.56
N ILE A 125 5.30 2.75 -1.94
CA ILE A 125 5.33 3.18 -3.34
C ILE A 125 6.55 4.05 -3.56
N SER A 126 7.14 3.99 -4.75
CA SER A 126 8.29 4.83 -5.10
C SER A 126 8.32 5.12 -6.60
N ASN A 127 8.52 6.38 -6.98
CA ASN A 127 8.71 6.75 -8.38
C ASN A 127 10.05 6.29 -8.94
N LEU A 128 10.98 5.86 -8.09
CA LEU A 128 12.24 5.26 -8.51
C LEU A 128 12.06 3.82 -9.02
N PHE A 129 10.92 3.18 -8.75
CA PHE A 129 10.65 1.83 -9.25
C PHE A 129 10.24 1.90 -10.71
N GLU A 130 11.09 1.37 -11.60
CA GLU A 130 10.87 1.33 -13.05
C GLU A 130 10.54 2.70 -13.67
N GLU A 131 11.13 3.78 -13.14
CA GLU A 131 10.77 5.18 -13.47
C GLU A 131 10.59 5.41 -14.98
N THR A 132 11.56 4.97 -15.79
CA THR A 132 11.55 5.14 -17.25
C THR A 132 10.41 4.35 -17.92
N TYR A 133 10.14 3.13 -17.46
CA TYR A 133 9.04 2.32 -17.98
C TYR A 133 7.69 2.93 -17.60
N MET A 134 7.56 3.43 -16.37
CA MET A 134 6.32 3.99 -15.83
C MET A 134 5.87 5.26 -16.57
N GLN A 135 6.79 6.04 -17.16
CA GLN A 135 6.45 7.23 -17.97
C GLN A 135 5.52 6.94 -19.16
N LYS A 136 5.41 5.69 -19.61
CA LYS A 136 4.49 5.28 -20.68
C LYS A 136 3.02 5.31 -20.25
N PHE A 137 2.75 5.33 -18.95
CA PHE A 137 1.41 5.18 -18.39
C PHE A 137 0.90 6.46 -17.71
N LYS A 138 1.26 7.63 -18.24
CA LYS A 138 0.74 8.91 -17.76
C LYS A 138 -0.79 8.90 -17.74
N LYS A 139 -1.35 9.42 -16.65
CA LYS A 139 -2.80 9.50 -16.41
C LYS A 139 -3.18 10.90 -15.97
N VAL A 140 -4.47 11.18 -16.10
CA VAL A 140 -5.10 12.38 -15.55
C VAL A 140 -6.02 11.93 -14.41
N SER A 141 -5.93 12.57 -13.25
CA SER A 141 -6.83 12.30 -12.14
C SER A 141 -8.26 12.76 -12.46
N THR A 142 -9.22 12.35 -11.64
CA THR A 142 -10.62 12.85 -11.72
C THR A 142 -10.72 14.36 -11.59
N ASP A 143 -9.69 15.01 -11.05
CA ASP A 143 -9.64 16.44 -10.79
C ASP A 143 -8.76 17.18 -11.82
N GLY A 144 -8.42 16.50 -12.94
CA GLY A 144 -7.65 17.10 -14.03
C GLY A 144 -6.13 17.16 -13.80
N ILE A 145 -5.60 16.42 -12.83
CA ILE A 145 -4.18 16.51 -12.44
C ILE A 145 -3.40 15.41 -13.17
N GLU A 146 -2.43 15.79 -14.00
CA GLU A 146 -1.52 14.84 -14.64
C GLU A 146 -0.56 14.20 -13.62
N PHE A 147 -0.39 12.89 -13.71
CA PHE A 147 0.58 12.15 -12.91
C PHE A 147 1.06 10.88 -13.65
N THR A 148 2.19 10.34 -13.21
CA THR A 148 2.68 9.04 -13.64
C THR A 148 2.49 8.05 -12.50
N PRO A 149 1.79 6.92 -12.68
CA PRO A 149 1.66 5.94 -11.60
C PRO A 149 3.02 5.35 -11.23
N SER A 150 3.17 4.90 -9.99
CA SER A 150 4.35 4.17 -9.52
C SER A 150 4.01 2.71 -9.23
N LEU A 151 5.05 1.88 -9.15
CA LEU A 151 4.94 0.54 -8.59
C LEU A 151 5.00 0.59 -7.07
N GLY A 152 4.49 -0.45 -6.43
CA GLY A 152 4.55 -0.57 -4.99
C GLY A 152 4.36 -1.98 -4.46
N PHE A 153 4.65 -2.13 -3.17
CA PHE A 153 4.62 -3.39 -2.44
C PHE A 153 3.56 -3.37 -1.34
N MET A 154 3.07 -4.56 -1.00
CA MET A 154 2.25 -4.80 0.18
C MET A 154 2.71 -6.10 0.85
N CYS A 155 2.87 -6.09 2.17
CA CYS A 155 3.27 -7.26 2.94
C CYS A 155 2.79 -7.17 4.39
N ARG A 156 2.84 -8.28 5.12
CA ARG A 156 2.36 -8.35 6.51
C ARG A 156 3.38 -7.87 7.54
N THR A 157 4.67 -7.91 7.23
CA THR A 157 5.73 -7.65 8.20
C THR A 157 6.77 -6.68 7.67
N TYR A 158 7.40 -5.94 8.57
CA TYR A 158 8.49 -5.03 8.22
C TYR A 158 9.72 -5.75 7.61
N PRO A 159 10.17 -6.91 8.13
CA PRO A 159 11.26 -7.65 7.48
C PRO A 159 10.98 -8.00 6.02
N GLU A 160 9.74 -8.39 5.70
CA GLU A 160 9.32 -8.69 4.33
C GLU A 160 9.33 -7.42 3.46
N LEU A 161 8.86 -6.28 4.01
CA LEU A 161 8.92 -5.00 3.31
C LEU A 161 10.36 -4.64 2.97
N LYS A 162 11.26 -4.70 3.97
CA LYS A 162 12.66 -4.37 3.81
C LYS A 162 13.34 -5.27 2.78
N ALA A 163 13.09 -6.57 2.84
CA ALA A 163 13.61 -7.53 1.86
C ALA A 163 13.17 -7.18 0.43
N ALA A 164 11.90 -6.81 0.25
CA ALA A 164 11.38 -6.41 -1.06
C ALA A 164 12.03 -5.11 -1.59
N ILE A 165 12.29 -4.14 -0.71
CA ILE A 165 12.97 -2.89 -1.10
C ILE A 165 14.43 -3.17 -1.48
N ASP A 166 15.14 -4.00 -0.70
CA ASP A 166 16.55 -4.34 -0.89
C ASP A 166 16.82 -5.03 -2.26
N VAL A 167 15.83 -5.75 -2.81
CA VAL A 167 15.90 -6.30 -4.18
C VAL A 167 15.96 -5.19 -5.24
N ILE A 168 15.32 -4.04 -4.99
CA ILE A 168 15.18 -2.98 -5.98
C ILE A 168 16.26 -1.90 -5.84
N MET A 169 16.61 -1.52 -4.62
CA MET A 169 17.57 -0.46 -4.33
C MET A 169 18.34 -0.76 -3.04
N PRO A 170 19.62 -0.34 -2.94
CA PRO A 170 20.42 -0.57 -1.76
C PRO A 170 19.94 0.32 -0.60
N ILE A 171 19.35 -0.28 0.44
CA ILE A 171 19.01 0.44 1.66
C ILE A 171 20.14 0.35 2.67
N CYS A 172 20.47 1.49 3.27
CA CYS A 172 21.35 1.55 4.42
C CYS A 172 20.66 2.20 5.62
N PHE A 173 21.17 1.88 6.81
CA PHE A 173 20.74 2.56 8.03
C PHE A 173 21.14 4.03 7.96
N GLN A 174 20.18 4.92 8.20
CA GLN A 174 20.40 6.35 8.22
C GLN A 174 19.41 7.02 9.17
N MET A 175 19.89 7.80 10.14
CA MET A 175 19.01 8.58 11.02
C MET A 175 18.56 9.86 10.32
N PRO A 176 17.28 10.26 10.45
CA PRO A 176 16.84 11.56 9.98
C PRO A 176 17.42 12.69 10.83
N LYS A 177 17.53 13.86 10.23
CA LYS A 177 17.78 15.14 10.90
C LYS A 177 16.48 15.88 11.18
N THR A 178 15.53 15.81 10.25
CA THR A 178 14.28 16.57 10.34
C THR A 178 13.11 15.69 9.93
N VAL A 179 12.21 15.43 10.88
CA VAL A 179 10.96 14.71 10.65
C VAL A 179 9.79 15.59 11.05
N TYR A 180 8.83 15.77 10.14
CA TYR A 180 7.65 16.60 10.41
C TYR A 180 6.42 15.78 10.73
N ILE A 181 5.69 16.20 11.76
CA ILE A 181 4.37 15.67 12.12
C ILE A 181 3.37 16.82 12.26
N SER A 182 2.07 16.51 12.24
CA SER A 182 1.03 17.52 12.45
C SER A 182 1.07 18.07 13.88
N THR A 183 0.73 19.34 14.06
CA THR A 183 0.46 19.92 15.39
C THR A 183 -0.68 19.22 16.13
N LEU A 184 -1.55 18.53 15.40
CA LEU A 184 -2.64 17.72 15.97
C LEU A 184 -2.22 16.29 16.31
N ASP A 185 -1.02 15.87 15.90
CA ASP A 185 -0.49 14.56 16.23
C ASP A 185 -0.02 14.53 17.70
N ASN A 186 -0.49 13.53 18.44
CA ASN A 186 -0.19 13.32 19.86
C ASN A 186 0.54 11.99 20.12
N GLU A 187 0.96 11.31 19.06
CA GLU A 187 1.71 10.06 19.14
C GLU A 187 3.14 10.32 19.62
N SER A 188 3.71 9.31 20.28
CA SER A 188 5.11 9.34 20.71
C SER A 188 5.95 8.57 19.70
N TYR A 189 7.00 9.20 19.18
CA TYR A 189 7.92 8.59 18.24
C TYR A 189 9.27 8.31 18.91
N PRO A 190 9.96 7.21 18.57
CA PRO A 190 11.25 6.84 19.16
C PRO A 190 12.44 7.66 18.59
N PHE A 191 12.16 8.76 17.92
CA PHE A 191 13.12 9.66 17.29
C PHE A 191 12.58 11.09 17.32
N ASP A 192 13.46 12.07 17.13
CA ASP A 192 13.09 13.48 17.17
C ASP A 192 12.14 13.87 16.04
N VAL A 193 11.09 14.60 16.40
CA VAL A 193 10.05 15.09 15.48
C VAL A 193 9.76 16.56 15.75
N GLU A 194 9.48 17.31 14.70
CA GLU A 194 9.04 18.70 14.78
C GLU A 194 7.56 18.79 14.36
N LYS A 195 6.77 19.51 15.16
CA LYS A 195 5.35 19.73 14.88
C LYS A 195 5.15 20.94 13.98
N ILE A 196 4.43 20.76 12.88
CA ILE A 196 4.02 21.85 11.98
C ILE A 196 2.51 21.79 11.70
N ALA A 197 1.92 22.91 11.32
CA ALA A 197 0.52 22.94 10.93
C ALA A 197 0.34 22.20 9.57
N PHE A 198 -0.49 21.17 9.56
CA PHE A 198 -0.93 20.50 8.34
C PHE A 198 -2.23 21.15 7.85
N PRO A 199 -2.50 21.18 6.53
CA PRO A 199 -3.85 21.49 6.05
C PRO A 199 -4.83 20.41 6.51
N ASP A 200 -6.12 20.64 6.31
CA ASP A 200 -7.10 19.57 6.40
C ASP A 200 -6.78 18.50 5.34
N ILE A 201 -6.23 17.35 5.80
CA ILE A 201 -5.76 16.28 4.91
C ILE A 201 -6.90 15.58 4.14
N PHE A 202 -8.15 15.82 4.53
CA PHE A 202 -9.34 15.31 3.83
C PHE A 202 -9.90 16.32 2.82
N ASN A 203 -9.24 17.46 2.64
CA ASN A 203 -9.64 18.49 1.68
C ASN A 203 -9.26 18.14 0.23
N GLU A 204 -9.46 19.10 -0.67
CA GLU A 204 -9.15 19.04 -2.09
C GLU A 204 -7.69 18.70 -2.39
N ARG A 205 -7.46 17.84 -3.38
CA ARG A 205 -6.13 17.31 -3.72
C ARG A 205 -5.10 18.41 -3.99
N MET A 206 -5.50 19.51 -4.62
CA MET A 206 -4.60 20.60 -4.97
C MET A 206 -3.97 21.31 -3.76
N GLU A 207 -4.70 21.41 -2.65
CA GLU A 207 -4.14 21.96 -1.40
C GLU A 207 -3.07 21.03 -0.84
N LEU A 208 -3.37 19.73 -0.80
CA LEU A 208 -2.45 18.70 -0.32
C LEU A 208 -1.19 18.60 -1.17
N ILE A 209 -1.32 18.70 -2.50
CA ILE A 209 -0.20 18.74 -3.44
C ILE A 209 0.71 19.94 -3.18
N ARG A 210 0.14 21.14 -2.97
CA ARG A 210 0.94 22.34 -2.67
C ARG A 210 1.66 22.19 -1.33
N PHE A 211 0.97 21.66 -0.33
CA PHE A 211 1.56 21.35 0.97
C PHE A 211 2.75 20.40 0.83
N LEU A 212 2.57 19.22 0.25
CA LEU A 212 3.64 18.23 0.10
C LEU A 212 4.82 18.77 -0.72
N LYS A 213 4.58 19.45 -1.87
CA LYS A 213 5.66 20.02 -2.71
C LYS A 213 6.51 21.05 -1.97
N LYS A 214 5.94 21.78 -1.02
CA LYS A 214 6.66 22.74 -0.18
C LYS A 214 7.38 22.03 0.96
N THR A 215 6.66 21.22 1.71
CA THR A 215 7.10 20.63 2.99
C THR A 215 8.19 19.58 2.79
N LEU A 216 8.07 18.71 1.78
CA LEU A 216 9.04 17.62 1.58
C LEU A 216 10.45 18.10 1.23
N LYS A 217 10.60 19.35 0.77
CA LYS A 217 11.91 19.97 0.52
C LYS A 217 12.63 20.41 1.81
N GLN A 218 11.91 20.49 2.93
CA GLN A 218 12.37 21.07 4.18
C GLN A 218 12.65 20.00 5.26
N CYS A 219 12.26 18.76 5.03
CA CYS A 219 12.48 17.64 5.94
C CYS A 219 13.10 16.43 5.21
N ASP A 220 13.58 15.45 5.97
CA ASP A 220 13.94 14.13 5.43
C ASP A 220 12.69 13.35 5.05
N PHE A 221 11.69 13.35 5.93
CA PHE A 221 10.35 12.85 5.67
C PHE A 221 9.33 13.49 6.61
N LEU A 222 8.04 13.30 6.32
CA LEU A 222 6.95 13.65 7.22
C LEU A 222 6.11 12.42 7.55
N ILE A 223 5.37 12.47 8.65
CA ILE A 223 4.45 11.42 9.10
C ILE A 223 3.03 11.99 9.17
N SER A 224 2.07 11.23 8.66
CA SER A 224 0.64 11.49 8.75
C SER A 224 -0.06 10.23 9.24
N LYS A 225 -0.74 10.29 10.40
CA LYS A 225 -1.61 9.21 10.84
C LYS A 225 -2.93 9.30 10.08
N GLU A 226 -3.27 8.26 9.32
CA GLU A 226 -4.44 8.22 8.44
C GLU A 226 -5.32 7.00 8.72
N GLY A 227 -6.58 7.08 8.29
CA GLY A 227 -7.61 6.09 8.54
C GLY A 227 -8.68 6.54 9.54
N PRO A 228 -9.67 5.66 9.83
CA PRO A 228 -9.79 4.31 9.29
C PRO A 228 -10.20 4.32 7.80
N ILE A 229 -9.41 3.66 6.95
CA ILE A 229 -9.56 3.68 5.49
C ILE A 229 -10.82 2.91 5.05
N ASP A 230 -11.70 3.61 4.34
CA ASP A 230 -12.98 3.12 3.79
C ASP A 230 -13.87 2.38 4.80
N TYR A 231 -13.72 2.67 6.10
CA TYR A 231 -14.50 2.05 7.16
C TYR A 231 -15.83 2.78 7.41
N GLU A 232 -15.79 4.09 7.59
CA GLU A 232 -16.97 4.93 7.88
C GLU A 232 -17.57 5.61 6.64
N GLY A 233 -16.88 5.55 5.51
CA GLY A 233 -17.24 6.26 4.30
C GLY A 233 -16.61 5.66 3.05
N LEU A 234 -17.05 6.09 1.87
CA LEU A 234 -16.61 5.54 0.59
C LEU A 234 -15.66 6.49 -0.13
N GLY A 235 -14.36 6.19 -0.10
CA GLY A 235 -13.31 7.01 -0.68
C GLY A 235 -13.18 6.86 -2.20
N ASP A 236 -14.27 7.08 -2.93
CA ASP A 236 -14.34 7.06 -4.40
C ASP A 236 -14.73 8.42 -4.96
N SER A 237 -13.89 8.97 -5.84
CA SER A 237 -14.09 10.26 -6.52
C SER A 237 -15.37 10.27 -7.36
N ILE A 238 -15.75 9.15 -7.99
CA ILE A 238 -17.00 9.07 -8.76
C ILE A 238 -18.19 9.24 -7.82
N PHE A 239 -18.20 8.52 -6.70
CA PHE A 239 -19.26 8.62 -5.69
C PHE A 239 -19.36 10.04 -5.12
N GLY A 240 -18.23 10.65 -4.76
CA GLY A 240 -18.19 12.02 -4.22
C GLY A 240 -18.67 13.09 -5.20
N SER A 241 -18.85 12.79 -6.49
CA SER A 241 -19.31 13.77 -7.48
C SER A 241 -20.83 14.00 -7.46
N PHE A 242 -21.63 13.11 -6.84
CA PHE A 242 -23.09 13.14 -6.91
C PHE A 242 -23.79 14.13 -5.97
N GLY A 243 -23.07 14.88 -5.13
CA GLY A 243 -23.61 15.91 -4.25
C GLY A 243 -22.90 16.02 -2.91
N ASP A 244 -23.33 16.97 -2.08
CA ASP A 244 -22.65 17.30 -0.82
C ASP A 244 -22.73 16.17 0.22
N ASP A 245 -23.83 15.40 0.25
CA ASP A 245 -23.94 14.22 1.11
C ASP A 245 -22.91 13.14 0.73
N CYS A 246 -22.71 12.91 -0.57
CA CYS A 246 -21.71 11.96 -1.06
C CYS A 246 -20.28 12.46 -0.80
N LYS A 247 -20.02 13.77 -0.93
CA LYS A 247 -18.73 14.37 -0.54
C LYS A 247 -18.48 14.23 0.95
N ALA A 248 -19.48 14.48 1.80
CA ALA A 248 -19.36 14.32 3.23
C ALA A 248 -19.06 12.87 3.61
N SER A 249 -19.71 11.90 2.97
CA SER A 249 -19.40 10.47 3.13
C SER A 249 -18.00 10.11 2.60
N GLN A 250 -17.59 10.64 1.45
CA GLN A 250 -16.25 10.43 0.92
C GLN A 250 -15.16 10.97 1.87
N ARG A 251 -15.38 12.12 2.51
CA ARG A 251 -14.45 12.67 3.51
C ARG A 251 -14.30 11.76 4.73
N LYS A 252 -15.33 10.99 5.09
CA LYS A 252 -15.28 9.97 6.16
C LYS A 252 -14.54 8.68 5.75
N SER A 253 -14.04 8.60 4.52
CA SER A 253 -13.24 7.44 4.07
C SER A 253 -11.87 7.31 4.72
N GLY A 254 -11.42 8.31 5.48
CA GLY A 254 -10.10 8.28 6.13
C GLY A 254 -8.90 8.42 5.19
N LYS A 255 -9.09 8.56 3.87
CA LYS A 255 -8.02 8.74 2.89
C LYS A 255 -7.52 10.19 2.89
N GLY A 256 -6.32 10.41 3.43
CA GLY A 256 -5.71 11.74 3.56
C GLY A 256 -4.70 12.05 2.45
N LEU A 257 -3.45 12.27 2.85
CA LEU A 257 -2.31 12.60 1.98
C LEU A 257 -1.93 11.44 1.07
N LEU A 258 -2.27 10.18 1.43
CA LEU A 258 -2.01 9.01 0.57
C LEU A 258 -2.56 9.18 -0.86
N ARG A 259 -3.60 10.01 -1.02
CA ARG A 259 -4.26 10.26 -2.31
C ARG A 259 -3.40 11.05 -3.30
N VAL A 260 -2.38 11.76 -2.80
CA VAL A 260 -1.61 12.74 -3.59
C VAL A 260 -0.10 12.49 -3.56
N VAL A 261 0.41 11.52 -2.79
CA VAL A 261 1.85 11.17 -2.74
C VAL A 261 2.42 11.00 -4.14
N ASN A 262 1.76 10.18 -4.93
CA ASN A 262 2.23 9.88 -6.28
C ASN A 262 2.10 11.08 -7.24
N MET A 263 1.12 11.97 -7.02
CA MET A 263 0.94 13.20 -7.81
C MET A 263 2.01 14.26 -7.54
N VAL A 264 2.78 14.12 -6.45
CA VAL A 264 3.94 14.98 -6.15
C VAL A 264 5.27 14.30 -6.41
N ASN A 265 5.26 13.14 -7.08
CA ASN A 265 6.44 12.32 -7.36
C ASN A 265 7.23 11.97 -6.08
N ALA A 266 6.53 11.68 -4.98
CA ALA A 266 7.12 11.29 -3.70
C ALA A 266 7.17 9.77 -3.52
N THR A 267 7.99 9.34 -2.56
CA THR A 267 8.03 7.97 -2.05
C THR A 267 7.29 7.95 -0.71
N ALA A 268 6.55 6.87 -0.44
CA ALA A 268 5.88 6.73 0.85
C ALA A 268 5.87 5.29 1.35
N ILE A 269 5.86 5.14 2.68
CA ILE A 269 5.66 3.88 3.39
C ILE A 269 4.44 4.03 4.30
N CYS A 270 3.50 3.10 4.21
CA CYS A 270 2.47 2.89 5.22
C CYS A 270 2.98 1.87 6.25
N VAL A 271 3.06 2.30 7.51
CA VAL A 271 3.26 1.41 8.66
C VAL A 271 1.91 1.21 9.35
N PRO A 272 1.42 -0.02 9.50
CA PRO A 272 0.13 -0.27 10.14
C PRO A 272 0.16 0.16 11.61
N SER A 273 -0.99 0.62 12.13
CA SER A 273 -1.18 0.85 13.56
C SER A 273 -1.96 -0.32 14.19
N SER A 274 -2.16 -0.26 15.51
CA SER A 274 -2.99 -1.23 16.24
C SER A 274 -4.49 -1.07 15.96
N ALA A 275 -4.93 0.08 15.47
CA ALA A 275 -6.33 0.34 15.12
C ALA A 275 -6.65 -0.17 13.71
N LEU A 276 -7.85 -0.72 13.54
CA LEU A 276 -8.31 -1.26 12.26
C LEU A 276 -8.25 -0.19 11.16
N SER A 277 -7.75 -0.59 9.99
CA SER A 277 -7.69 0.24 8.79
C SER A 277 -6.95 1.58 8.97
N THR A 278 -6.08 1.68 9.98
CA THR A 278 -5.40 2.93 10.38
C THR A 278 -3.90 2.70 10.39
N GLY A 279 -3.12 3.68 9.96
CA GLY A 279 -1.66 3.57 9.91
C GLY A 279 -0.94 4.91 9.88
N TYR A 280 0.39 4.84 9.98
CA TYR A 280 1.31 5.95 9.84
C TYR A 280 1.82 5.98 8.40
N LEU A 281 1.46 7.03 7.66
CA LEU A 281 1.98 7.30 6.33
C LEU A 281 3.23 8.17 6.43
N LEU A 282 4.38 7.57 6.14
CA LEU A 282 5.65 8.27 6.03
C LEU A 282 5.85 8.69 4.57
N ILE A 283 6.24 9.95 4.32
CA ILE A 283 6.36 10.51 2.97
C ILE A 283 7.67 11.29 2.84
N CYS A 284 8.45 11.02 1.80
CA CYS A 284 9.66 11.76 1.48
C CYS A 284 9.74 12.12 -0.01
N GLU A 285 10.62 13.06 -0.37
CA GLU A 285 11.03 13.17 -1.78
C GLU A 285 11.67 11.84 -2.21
N SER A 286 11.46 11.43 -3.46
CA SER A 286 12.05 10.20 -4.03
C SER A 286 13.56 10.36 -4.25
N LYS A 287 14.32 10.40 -3.15
CA LYS A 287 15.78 10.47 -3.08
C LYS A 287 16.28 9.41 -2.12
N LEU A 288 17.34 8.69 -2.51
CA LEU A 288 17.79 7.50 -1.79
C LEU A 288 18.13 7.80 -0.33
N GLU A 289 18.81 8.91 -0.04
CA GLU A 289 19.16 9.32 1.32
C GLU A 289 17.93 9.55 2.22
N LYS A 290 16.85 10.08 1.66
CA LYS A 290 15.60 10.29 2.41
C LYS A 290 14.81 9.01 2.58
N ILE A 291 14.85 8.13 1.57
CA ILE A 291 14.27 6.79 1.64
C ILE A 291 14.97 5.98 2.73
N ASN A 292 16.30 6.04 2.83
CA ASN A 292 17.06 5.38 3.89
C ASN A 292 16.64 5.84 5.29
N CYS A 293 16.48 7.16 5.49
CA CYS A 293 15.93 7.71 6.73
C CYS A 293 14.53 7.17 7.03
N MET A 294 13.66 7.19 6.02
CA MET A 294 12.26 6.76 6.15
C MET A 294 12.15 5.26 6.46
N VAL A 295 12.92 4.40 5.79
CA VAL A 295 12.95 2.95 6.03
C VAL A 295 13.50 2.67 7.44
N THR A 296 14.60 3.33 7.83
CA THR A 296 15.18 3.22 9.17
C THR A 296 14.15 3.55 10.26
N CYS A 297 13.43 4.66 10.11
CA CYS A 297 12.41 5.07 11.08
C CYS A 297 11.17 4.17 11.05
N ALA A 298 10.76 3.67 9.88
CA ALA A 298 9.67 2.70 9.75
C ALA A 298 9.95 1.42 10.55
N GLU A 299 11.21 0.98 10.62
CA GLU A 299 11.61 -0.14 11.48
C GLU A 299 11.38 0.15 12.96
N MET A 300 11.66 1.37 13.41
CA MET A 300 11.58 1.75 14.81
C MET A 300 10.15 1.84 15.32
N ILE A 301 9.19 2.13 14.42
CA ILE A 301 7.76 2.20 14.72
C ILE A 301 6.98 0.97 14.22
N LYS A 302 7.67 -0.08 13.80
CA LYS A 302 7.03 -1.28 13.23
C LYS A 302 6.05 -1.90 14.22
N SER A 303 4.92 -2.36 13.71
CA SER A 303 3.96 -3.19 14.44
C SER A 303 3.91 -4.59 13.87
N GLU A 304 3.67 -5.57 14.73
CA GLU A 304 3.38 -6.94 14.30
C GLU A 304 1.89 -7.12 14.01
N PRO A 305 1.52 -8.04 13.11
CA PRO A 305 0.12 -8.40 12.89
C PRO A 305 -0.57 -8.82 14.20
N LEU A 306 -1.85 -8.45 14.35
CA LEU A 306 -2.65 -8.88 15.48
C LEU A 306 -2.73 -10.41 15.54
N LYS A 307 -2.35 -11.02 16.67
CA LYS A 307 -2.29 -12.48 16.84
C LYS A 307 -3.60 -13.20 16.46
N MET A 308 -4.75 -12.59 16.77
CA MET A 308 -6.05 -13.16 16.42
C MET A 308 -6.28 -13.19 14.91
N VAL A 309 -5.95 -12.10 14.22
CA VAL A 309 -6.01 -12.00 12.76
C VAL A 309 -5.07 -13.02 12.13
N GLN A 310 -3.81 -13.06 12.57
CA GLN A 310 -2.83 -14.04 12.12
C GLN A 310 -3.34 -15.47 12.30
N ARG A 311 -3.85 -15.83 13.48
CA ARG A 311 -4.33 -17.20 13.74
C ARG A 311 -5.52 -17.59 12.87
N TYR A 312 -6.44 -16.65 12.61
CA TYR A 312 -7.63 -16.92 11.81
C TYR A 312 -7.28 -17.02 10.33
N PHE A 313 -6.69 -15.97 9.75
CA PHE A 313 -6.44 -15.88 8.31
C PHE A 313 -5.25 -16.72 7.82
N SER A 314 -4.35 -17.18 8.71
CA SER A 314 -3.32 -18.14 8.33
C SER A 314 -3.83 -19.60 8.37
N ASN A 315 -5.00 -19.89 8.96
CA ASN A 315 -5.55 -21.23 9.00
C ASN A 315 -6.25 -21.58 7.67
N LEU A 316 -5.47 -22.10 6.71
CA LEU A 316 -5.98 -22.40 5.38
C LEU A 316 -6.93 -23.61 5.31
N ASP A 317 -6.99 -24.44 6.37
CA ASP A 317 -7.91 -25.59 6.44
C ASP A 317 -9.39 -25.17 6.52
N MET A 318 -9.69 -23.91 6.83
CA MET A 318 -11.08 -23.44 6.87
C MET A 318 -11.70 -23.23 5.48
N TYR A 319 -10.90 -23.33 4.43
CA TYR A 319 -11.35 -23.21 3.04
C TYR A 319 -11.46 -24.58 2.34
N ASP A 320 -11.41 -25.68 3.11
CA ASP A 320 -11.55 -27.04 2.61
C ASP A 320 -12.96 -27.36 2.13
#